data_AF-A0A1Z5H5Y8-F1
#
_entry.id   AF-A0A1Z5H5Y8-F1
#
_cell.length_a   1.000
_cell.length_b   1.000
_cell.length_c   1.000
_cell.angle_alpha   90.00
_cell.angle_beta   90.00
_cell.angle_gamma   90.00
#
_symmetry.space_group_name_H-M   'P 1'
#
loop_
_entity.id
_entity.type
_entity.pdbx_description
1 polymer ?
#
loop_
_entity_poly.entity_id
_entity_poly.type
_entity_poly.pdbx_seq_one_letter_code
_entity_poly.pdbx_strand_id
1 'polypeptide(L)'
;MYSAGLLHDIGKIILETHAKVNYSAFIRKSMNAIEPSYKEEHAFFGITHAEIGLIFCKHWLLPKPITASVYCHHVLPDDDSQYADCKYDIAIVSLANYIASLHGIGSSINNHRPILQPEVLELLNIEKLNIKQLLNTVDTEMQDTCAFFDIKFPNLYKLRASLVESPILSSPNYERRNSLPGNLSISSLTIPHKSLNPDEIVPDTLAAIQHNFHFERLIILNINPKLRNLETSYSWPESLKDSNLEHFNIKIDVLPSPLLNNLRERKASIINSRNKENKILLGPFKIEEFLLFPIVSNDRLVALLY
;
A
#
# COMPACT_ATOMS: atom_id res chain seq x y z
N MET A 1 15.28 -13.60 -23.19
CA MET A 1 14.28 -14.20 -22.29
C MET A 1 14.77 -14.49 -20.88
N TYR A 2 15.84 -15.26 -20.69
CA TYR A 2 16.38 -15.53 -19.34
C TYR A 2 16.51 -14.26 -18.47
N SER A 3 17.19 -13.22 -18.97
CA SER A 3 17.35 -11.95 -18.25
C SER A 3 16.03 -11.21 -18.01
N ALA A 4 15.04 -11.36 -18.89
CA ALA A 4 13.72 -10.75 -18.68
C ALA A 4 12.99 -11.43 -17.51
N GLY A 5 13.06 -12.77 -17.42
CA GLY A 5 12.54 -13.50 -16.26
C GLY A 5 13.28 -13.19 -14.97
N LEU A 6 14.61 -13.08 -15.00
CA LEU A 6 15.40 -12.71 -13.82
C LEU A 6 15.09 -11.29 -13.31
N LEU A 7 14.84 -10.34 -14.22
CA LEU A 7 14.67 -8.93 -13.89
C LEU A 7 13.21 -8.49 -13.75
N HIS A 8 12.22 -9.32 -14.10
CA HIS A 8 10.81 -8.90 -14.18
C HIS A 8 10.32 -8.19 -12.88
N ASP A 9 10.79 -8.67 -11.74
CA ASP A 9 10.44 -8.20 -10.39
C ASP A 9 11.49 -7.27 -9.76
N ILE A 10 12.44 -6.73 -10.53
CA ILE A 10 13.53 -5.87 -10.01
C ILE A 10 13.02 -4.69 -9.18
N GLY A 11 11.82 -4.19 -9.49
CA GLY A 11 11.19 -3.12 -8.73
C GLY A 11 10.91 -3.46 -7.27
N LYS A 12 10.68 -4.75 -6.93
CA LYS A 12 10.52 -5.19 -5.53
C LYS A 12 11.80 -4.97 -4.73
N ILE A 13 12.97 -5.21 -5.34
CA ILE A 13 14.28 -4.96 -4.72
C ILE A 13 14.51 -3.46 -4.51
N ILE A 14 14.10 -2.64 -5.48
CA ILE A 14 14.19 -1.17 -5.36
C ILE A 14 13.29 -0.67 -4.22
N LEU A 15 12.06 -1.17 -4.13
CA LEU A 15 11.14 -0.82 -3.03
C LEU A 15 11.67 -1.34 -1.69
N GLU A 16 12.30 -2.51 -1.64
CA GLU A 16 12.91 -3.03 -0.41
C GLU A 16 14.05 -2.13 0.11
N THR A 17 14.85 -1.58 -0.80
CA THR A 17 16.09 -0.89 -0.45
C THR A 17 15.95 0.63 -0.34
N HIS A 18 15.02 1.23 -1.08
CA HIS A 18 14.90 2.69 -1.22
C HIS A 18 13.57 3.27 -0.75
N ALA A 19 12.52 2.47 -0.56
CA ALA A 19 11.26 3.00 -0.05
C ALA A 19 11.37 3.35 1.45
N LYS A 20 10.61 4.36 1.89
CA LYS A 20 10.56 4.78 3.30
C LYS A 20 10.11 3.66 4.24
N VAL A 21 9.19 2.83 3.77
CA VAL A 21 8.81 1.56 4.39
C VAL A 21 9.19 0.48 3.41
N ASN A 22 9.97 -0.52 3.80
CA ASN A 22 10.46 -1.53 2.86
C ASN A 22 9.37 -2.50 2.39
N TYR A 23 9.61 -3.17 1.27
CA TYR A 23 8.68 -4.09 0.63
C TYR A 23 8.31 -5.28 1.54
N SER A 24 9.25 -5.79 2.33
CA SER A 24 9.01 -6.83 3.32
C SER A 24 8.05 -6.39 4.43
N ALA A 25 8.08 -5.12 4.86
CA ALA A 25 7.07 -4.58 5.78
C ALA A 25 5.70 -4.43 5.13
N PHE A 26 5.63 -4.08 3.85
CA PHE A 26 4.40 -4.12 3.09
C PHE A 26 3.80 -5.53 3.04
N ILE A 27 4.57 -6.54 2.64
CA ILE A 27 4.13 -7.93 2.60
C ILE A 27 3.62 -8.41 3.96
N ARG A 28 4.33 -8.11 5.06
CA ARG A 28 3.87 -8.46 6.42
C ARG A 28 2.53 -7.81 6.78
N LYS A 29 2.30 -6.56 6.34
CA LYS A 29 1.05 -5.84 6.59
C LYS A 29 -0.11 -6.43 5.77
N SER A 30 0.18 -6.88 4.56
CA SER A 30 -0.78 -7.51 3.66
C SER A 30 -1.03 -9.00 3.96
N MET A 31 -0.48 -9.59 5.04
CA MET A 31 -0.61 -11.02 5.35
C MET A 31 -2.05 -11.52 5.58
N ASN A 32 -3.02 -10.62 5.78
CA ASN A 32 -4.44 -10.96 5.86
C ASN A 32 -5.16 -10.94 4.50
N ALA A 33 -4.51 -10.40 3.47
CA ALA A 33 -4.99 -10.40 2.09
C ALA A 33 -4.31 -11.53 1.30
N ILE A 34 -4.99 -11.99 0.25
CA ILE A 34 -4.38 -12.73 -0.87
C ILE A 34 -3.25 -11.85 -1.40
N GLU A 35 -2.12 -12.42 -1.84
CA GLU A 35 -0.90 -11.66 -2.25
C GLU A 35 -1.16 -10.23 -2.72
N PRO A 36 -0.45 -9.24 -2.16
CA PRO A 36 -0.78 -7.86 -2.45
C PRO A 36 -0.72 -7.60 -3.94
N SER A 37 -1.88 -7.28 -4.52
CA SER A 37 -1.93 -6.94 -5.94
C SER A 37 -1.07 -5.72 -6.21
N TYR A 38 -0.64 -5.53 -7.46
CA TYR A 38 0.00 -4.28 -7.88
C TYR A 38 -0.87 -3.05 -7.52
N LYS A 39 -2.19 -3.19 -7.40
CA LYS A 39 -3.08 -2.10 -6.91
C LYS A 39 -2.84 -1.77 -5.44
N GLU A 40 -2.58 -2.76 -4.59
CA GLU A 40 -2.23 -2.55 -3.18
C GLU A 40 -0.85 -1.91 -3.04
N GLU A 41 0.09 -2.27 -3.90
CA GLU A 41 1.39 -1.60 -3.96
C GLU A 41 1.23 -0.14 -4.34
N HIS A 42 0.46 0.15 -5.38
CA HIS A 42 0.18 1.53 -5.78
C HIS A 42 -0.49 2.30 -4.65
N ALA A 43 -1.45 1.68 -3.95
CA ALA A 43 -2.07 2.26 -2.77
C ALA A 43 -1.09 2.47 -1.60
N PHE A 44 -0.08 1.62 -1.43
CA PHE A 44 0.85 1.69 -0.29
C PHE A 44 2.03 2.64 -0.57
N PHE A 45 2.62 2.55 -1.76
CA PHE A 45 3.84 3.22 -2.17
C PHE A 45 3.59 4.43 -3.09
N GLY A 46 2.40 4.56 -3.67
CA GLY A 46 2.11 5.50 -4.76
C GLY A 46 2.64 5.04 -6.13
N ILE A 47 3.27 3.86 -6.20
CA ILE A 47 3.86 3.28 -7.40
C ILE A 47 3.92 1.75 -7.25
N THR A 48 3.77 1.02 -8.34
CA THR A 48 3.90 -0.44 -8.37
C THR A 48 5.34 -0.89 -8.56
N HIS A 49 5.65 -2.16 -8.23
CA HIS A 49 6.96 -2.73 -8.53
C HIS A 49 7.25 -2.74 -10.04
N ALA A 50 6.23 -2.95 -10.88
CA ALA A 50 6.39 -2.93 -12.33
C ALA A 50 6.73 -1.52 -12.86
N GLU A 51 6.08 -0.47 -12.32
CA GLU A 51 6.34 0.92 -12.71
C GLU A 51 7.74 1.40 -12.28
N ILE A 52 8.15 1.14 -11.04
CA ILE A 52 9.51 1.51 -10.60
C ILE A 52 10.57 0.66 -11.32
N GLY A 53 10.27 -0.60 -11.63
CA GLY A 53 11.09 -1.47 -12.48
C GLY A 53 11.25 -0.92 -13.89
N LEU A 54 10.19 -0.38 -14.50
CA LEU A 54 10.25 0.30 -15.80
C LEU A 54 11.21 1.50 -15.76
N ILE A 55 11.11 2.34 -14.73
CA ILE A 55 11.97 3.51 -14.55
C ILE A 55 13.44 3.06 -14.46
N PHE A 56 13.71 2.02 -13.68
CA PHE A 56 15.04 1.44 -13.56
C PHE A 56 15.58 0.93 -14.90
N CYS A 57 14.78 0.14 -15.63
CA CYS A 57 15.18 -0.40 -16.92
C CYS A 57 15.49 0.70 -17.95
N LYS A 58 14.69 1.78 -17.97
CA LYS A 58 14.95 2.96 -18.82
C LYS A 58 16.22 3.68 -18.41
N HIS A 59 16.48 3.84 -17.12
CA HIS A 59 17.69 4.50 -16.62
C HIS A 59 18.96 3.72 -17.01
N TRP A 60 18.90 2.39 -16.99
CA TRP A 60 20.00 1.50 -17.37
C TRP A 60 20.07 1.18 -18.86
N LEU A 61 19.18 1.78 -19.67
CA LEU A 61 19.10 1.56 -21.12
C LEU A 61 18.97 0.06 -21.47
N LEU A 62 18.21 -0.68 -20.67
CA LEU A 62 17.99 -2.10 -20.92
C LEU A 62 17.19 -2.32 -22.22
N PRO A 63 17.46 -3.43 -22.95
CA PRO A 63 16.76 -3.73 -24.19
C PRO A 63 15.23 -3.70 -24.05
N LYS A 64 14.55 -3.23 -25.10
CA LYS A 64 13.09 -3.09 -25.14
C LYS A 64 12.33 -4.35 -24.67
N PRO A 65 12.69 -5.59 -25.09
CA PRO A 65 11.99 -6.78 -24.62
C PRO A 65 12.06 -6.98 -23.10
N ILE A 66 13.21 -6.71 -22.47
CA ILE A 66 13.37 -6.82 -21.01
C ILE A 66 12.52 -5.75 -20.32
N THR A 67 12.65 -4.51 -20.78
CA THR A 67 11.91 -3.36 -20.25
C THR A 67 10.39 -3.59 -20.36
N ALA A 68 9.92 -4.15 -21.48
CA ALA A 68 8.53 -4.48 -21.72
C ALA A 68 8.05 -5.61 -20.79
N SER A 69 8.80 -6.69 -20.62
CA SER A 69 8.46 -7.76 -19.67
C SER A 69 8.40 -7.26 -18.24
N VAL A 70 9.34 -6.42 -17.80
CA VAL A 70 9.33 -5.83 -16.45
C VAL A 70 8.07 -5.00 -16.20
N TYR A 71 7.63 -4.22 -17.19
CA TYR A 71 6.47 -3.35 -17.02
C TYR A 71 5.12 -4.07 -17.18
N CYS A 72 5.02 -4.99 -18.14
CA CYS A 72 3.75 -5.56 -18.60
C CYS A 72 3.50 -7.01 -18.15
N HIS A 73 4.35 -7.63 -17.31
CA HIS A 73 4.16 -9.05 -16.95
C HIS A 73 2.87 -9.34 -16.16
N HIS A 74 2.25 -8.33 -15.52
CA HIS A 74 0.93 -8.48 -14.89
C HIS A 74 -0.25 -8.24 -15.83
N VAL A 75 -0.05 -7.42 -16.88
CA VAL A 75 -1.09 -7.02 -17.82
C VAL A 75 -0.51 -6.89 -19.23
N LEU A 76 -1.00 -7.72 -20.15
CA LEU A 76 -0.58 -7.65 -21.54
C LEU A 76 -0.95 -6.27 -22.13
N PRO A 77 -0.06 -5.68 -22.94
CA PRO A 77 -0.34 -4.38 -23.54
C PRO A 77 -1.41 -4.49 -24.64
N ASP A 78 -2.10 -3.38 -24.90
CA ASP A 78 -3.00 -3.26 -26.07
C ASP A 78 -2.21 -3.26 -27.40
N ASP A 79 -2.91 -3.44 -28.52
CA ASP A 79 -2.28 -3.51 -29.85
C ASP A 79 -1.66 -2.19 -30.33
N ASP A 80 -2.13 -1.05 -29.81
CA ASP A 80 -1.61 0.29 -30.10
C ASP A 80 -0.47 0.71 -29.14
N SER A 81 -0.16 -0.13 -28.14
CA SER A 81 0.94 0.11 -27.21
C SER A 81 2.29 0.05 -27.90
N GLN A 82 3.23 0.87 -27.42
CA GLN A 82 4.63 0.82 -27.84
C GLN A 82 5.33 -0.53 -27.58
N TYR A 83 4.72 -1.40 -26.76
CA TYR A 83 5.22 -2.74 -26.43
C TYR A 83 4.44 -3.88 -27.10
N ALA A 84 3.55 -3.58 -28.06
CA ALA A 84 2.73 -4.58 -28.74
C ALA A 84 3.57 -5.65 -29.47
N ASP A 85 4.74 -5.27 -30.00
CA ASP A 85 5.71 -6.18 -30.63
C ASP A 85 6.40 -7.13 -29.64
N CYS A 86 6.33 -6.86 -28.33
CA CYS A 86 6.89 -7.70 -27.27
C CYS A 86 5.87 -8.60 -26.58
N LYS A 87 4.60 -8.65 -27.05
CA LYS A 87 3.53 -9.43 -26.40
C LYS A 87 3.91 -10.89 -26.14
N TYR A 88 4.58 -11.53 -27.10
CA TYR A 88 5.00 -12.92 -26.97
C TYR A 88 6.03 -13.13 -25.83
N ASP A 89 7.03 -12.24 -25.75
CA ASP A 89 8.04 -12.28 -24.68
C ASP A 89 7.43 -11.99 -23.30
N ILE A 90 6.50 -11.02 -23.24
CA ILE A 90 5.76 -10.69 -22.01
C ILE A 90 4.95 -11.90 -21.56
N ALA A 91 4.19 -12.54 -22.46
CA ALA A 91 3.39 -13.72 -22.17
C ALA A 91 4.22 -14.88 -21.62
N ILE A 92 5.42 -15.13 -22.18
CA ILE A 92 6.35 -16.15 -21.65
C ILE A 92 6.71 -15.84 -20.20
N VAL A 93 7.05 -14.59 -19.88
CA VAL A 93 7.42 -14.17 -18.51
C VAL A 93 6.22 -14.28 -17.57
N SER A 94 5.03 -13.87 -18.00
CA SER A 94 3.79 -14.02 -17.23
C SER A 94 3.49 -15.48 -16.91
N LEU A 95 3.59 -16.38 -17.89
CA LEU A 95 3.38 -17.81 -17.69
C LEU A 95 4.46 -18.41 -16.78
N ALA A 96 5.72 -18.03 -16.95
CA ALA A 96 6.82 -18.50 -16.10
C ALA A 96 6.64 -18.07 -14.64
N ASN A 97 6.24 -16.81 -14.41
CA ASN A 97 5.93 -16.31 -13.07
C ASN A 97 4.73 -17.06 -12.45
N TYR A 98 3.66 -17.25 -13.23
CA TYR A 98 2.51 -18.04 -12.81
C TYR A 98 2.89 -19.47 -12.38
N ILE A 99 3.70 -20.16 -13.19
CA ILE A 99 4.19 -21.51 -12.87
C ILE A 99 5.05 -21.49 -11.61
N ALA A 100 6.00 -20.56 -11.49
CA ALA A 100 6.84 -20.45 -10.29
C ALA A 100 5.99 -20.26 -9.02
N SER A 101 4.97 -19.40 -9.12
CA SER A 101 4.06 -19.12 -8.02
C SER A 101 3.21 -20.34 -7.63
N LEU A 102 2.77 -21.15 -8.60
CA LEU A 102 2.11 -22.44 -8.31
C LEU A 102 3.00 -23.42 -7.53
N HIS A 103 4.32 -23.35 -7.71
CA HIS A 103 5.28 -24.16 -6.95
C HIS A 103 5.54 -23.60 -5.54
N GLY A 104 4.85 -22.53 -5.14
CA GLY A 104 5.08 -21.84 -3.87
C GLY A 104 6.37 -21.02 -3.85
N ILE A 105 6.90 -20.67 -5.04
CA ILE A 105 8.07 -19.81 -5.19
C ILE A 105 7.56 -18.40 -5.49
N GLY A 106 7.65 -17.50 -4.52
CA GLY A 106 7.16 -16.13 -4.66
C GLY A 106 7.46 -15.28 -3.43
N SER A 107 7.07 -14.00 -3.49
CA SER A 107 7.30 -13.04 -2.41
C SER A 107 6.32 -13.20 -1.24
N SER A 108 5.16 -13.84 -1.46
CA SER A 108 4.18 -14.13 -0.41
C SER A 108 4.24 -15.61 0.01
N ILE A 109 4.36 -15.84 1.32
CA ILE A 109 4.46 -17.18 1.90
C ILE A 109 3.06 -17.79 2.11
N ASN A 110 2.00 -16.98 2.11
CA ASN A 110 0.64 -17.41 2.45
C ASN A 110 -0.39 -16.88 1.43
N ASN A 111 -1.37 -17.74 1.10
CA ASN A 111 -2.64 -17.38 0.46
C ASN A 111 -2.52 -16.74 -0.93
N HIS A 112 -1.64 -17.25 -1.80
CA HIS A 112 -1.60 -16.77 -3.17
C HIS A 112 -2.58 -17.54 -4.07
N ARG A 113 -3.40 -16.79 -4.82
CA ARG A 113 -4.14 -17.29 -5.97
C ARG A 113 -3.52 -16.62 -7.20
N PRO A 114 -2.53 -17.25 -7.84
CA PRO A 114 -1.94 -16.66 -9.03
C PRO A 114 -3.03 -16.53 -10.09
N ILE A 115 -3.12 -15.36 -10.73
CA ILE A 115 -4.05 -15.12 -11.83
C ILE A 115 -3.22 -15.04 -13.09
N LEU A 116 -3.55 -15.90 -14.07
CA LEU A 116 -3.02 -15.80 -15.42
C LEU A 116 -4.10 -15.21 -16.32
N GLN A 117 -3.73 -14.20 -17.10
CA GLN A 117 -4.65 -13.59 -18.05
C GLN A 117 -5.00 -14.58 -19.18
N PRO A 118 -6.28 -14.74 -19.56
CA PRO A 118 -6.69 -15.63 -20.66
C PRO A 118 -5.92 -15.39 -21.95
N GLU A 119 -5.62 -14.14 -22.26
CA GLU A 119 -4.90 -13.68 -23.44
C GLU A 119 -3.47 -14.28 -23.51
N VAL A 120 -2.84 -14.56 -22.36
CA VAL A 120 -1.54 -15.26 -22.30
C VAL A 120 -1.66 -16.70 -22.78
N LEU A 121 -2.74 -17.39 -22.41
CA LEU A 121 -3.00 -18.78 -22.81
C LEU A 121 -3.29 -18.88 -24.31
N GLU A 122 -4.06 -17.94 -24.84
CA GLU A 122 -4.37 -17.83 -26.27
C GLU A 122 -3.10 -17.60 -27.09
N LEU A 123 -2.20 -16.75 -26.61
CA LEU A 123 -0.96 -16.42 -27.32
C LEU A 123 0.08 -17.57 -27.33
N LEU A 124 0.20 -18.32 -26.23
CA LEU A 124 1.26 -19.33 -26.07
C LEU A 124 0.88 -20.76 -26.50
N ASN A 125 -0.39 -21.03 -26.79
CA ASN A 125 -0.90 -22.36 -27.18
C ASN A 125 -0.40 -23.48 -26.25
N ILE A 126 -0.89 -23.48 -25.01
CA ILE A 126 -0.44 -24.38 -23.94
C ILE A 126 -0.58 -25.86 -24.30
N GLU A 127 -1.55 -26.25 -25.13
CA GLU A 127 -1.76 -27.63 -25.55
C GLU A 127 -0.55 -28.22 -26.30
N LYS A 128 0.25 -27.37 -26.94
CA LYS A 128 1.47 -27.77 -27.64
C LYS A 128 2.69 -27.81 -26.73
N LEU A 129 2.60 -27.31 -25.50
CA LEU A 129 3.71 -27.30 -24.56
C LEU A 129 3.87 -28.66 -23.90
N ASN A 130 5.08 -29.22 -23.97
CA ASN A 130 5.43 -30.39 -23.18
C ASN A 130 5.74 -29.96 -21.73
N ILE A 131 4.69 -29.73 -20.94
CA ILE A 131 4.81 -29.27 -19.54
C ILE A 131 5.67 -30.23 -18.72
N LYS A 132 5.55 -31.55 -18.94
CA LYS A 132 6.36 -32.56 -18.24
C LYS A 132 7.85 -32.33 -18.48
N GLN A 133 8.25 -32.13 -19.74
CA GLN A 133 9.64 -31.86 -20.07
C GLN A 133 10.11 -30.53 -19.52
N LEU A 134 9.28 -29.49 -19.60
CA LEU A 134 9.59 -28.16 -19.06
C LEU A 134 9.85 -28.21 -17.55
N LEU A 135 9.00 -28.91 -16.79
CA LEU A 135 9.17 -29.05 -15.34
C LEU A 135 10.44 -29.85 -14.98
N ASN A 136 10.77 -30.90 -15.76
CA ASN A 136 12.03 -31.62 -15.57
C ASN A 136 13.26 -30.70 -15.80
N THR A 137 13.20 -29.84 -16.82
CA THR A 137 14.25 -28.84 -17.07
C THR A 137 14.33 -27.85 -15.92
N VAL A 138 13.19 -27.32 -15.45
CA VAL A 138 13.14 -26.39 -14.30
C VAL A 138 13.76 -27.02 -13.05
N ASP A 139 13.43 -28.26 -12.73
CA ASP A 139 14.01 -28.98 -11.57
C ASP A 139 15.54 -29.07 -11.67
N THR A 140 16.06 -29.34 -12.88
CA THR A 140 17.51 -29.43 -13.13
C THR A 140 18.18 -28.07 -12.98
N GLU A 141 17.65 -27.04 -13.67
CA GLU A 141 18.17 -25.67 -13.62
C GLU A 141 18.11 -25.08 -12.21
N MET A 142 17.08 -25.40 -11.43
CA MET A 142 16.98 -24.98 -10.03
C MET A 142 18.06 -25.62 -9.17
N GLN A 143 18.38 -26.90 -9.37
CA GLN A 143 19.46 -27.59 -8.65
C GLN A 143 20.83 -26.99 -8.99
N ASP A 144 21.07 -26.75 -10.29
CA ASP A 144 22.32 -26.14 -10.77
C ASP A 144 22.47 -24.71 -10.23
N THR A 145 21.39 -23.93 -10.25
CA THR A 145 21.35 -22.57 -9.69
C THR A 145 21.59 -22.58 -8.17
N CYS A 146 21.01 -23.53 -7.42
CA CYS A 146 21.30 -23.70 -5.99
C CYS A 146 22.78 -23.92 -5.75
N ALA A 147 23.38 -24.84 -6.50
CA ALA A 147 24.78 -25.20 -6.36
C ALA A 147 25.71 -24.04 -6.74
N PHE A 148 25.36 -23.29 -7.79
CA PHE A 148 26.16 -22.18 -8.28
C PHE A 148 26.15 -20.97 -7.32
N PHE A 149 24.97 -20.58 -6.80
CA PHE A 149 24.82 -19.40 -5.93
C PHE A 149 24.88 -19.70 -4.43
N ASP A 150 25.06 -20.96 -4.04
CA ASP A 150 24.99 -21.44 -2.64
C ASP A 150 23.68 -21.03 -1.94
N ILE A 151 22.56 -21.16 -2.66
CA ILE A 151 21.21 -20.87 -2.15
C ILE A 151 20.42 -22.16 -1.95
N LYS A 152 19.49 -22.14 -0.98
CA LYS A 152 18.62 -23.29 -0.68
C LYS A 152 17.20 -23.04 -1.17
N PHE A 153 16.80 -23.74 -2.23
CA PHE A 153 15.38 -23.82 -2.63
C PHE A 153 14.63 -24.93 -1.87
N PRO A 154 13.28 -24.87 -1.83
CA PRO A 154 12.46 -25.99 -1.40
C PRO A 154 12.83 -27.29 -2.11
N ASN A 155 12.81 -28.41 -1.37
CA ASN A 155 13.01 -29.71 -2.00
C ASN A 155 11.82 -30.09 -2.89
N LEU A 156 12.02 -31.10 -3.74
CA LEU A 156 11.02 -31.57 -4.71
C LEU A 156 9.69 -31.98 -4.06
N TYR A 157 9.71 -32.53 -2.84
CA TYR A 157 8.49 -32.88 -2.12
C TYR A 157 7.67 -31.65 -1.74
N LYS A 158 8.32 -30.58 -1.27
CA LYS A 158 7.67 -29.31 -0.95
C LYS A 158 7.10 -28.64 -2.19
N LEU A 159 7.86 -28.60 -3.29
CA LEU A 159 7.39 -28.04 -4.57
C LEU A 159 6.15 -28.79 -5.08
N ARG A 160 6.16 -30.14 -5.03
CA ARG A 160 5.02 -30.97 -5.42
C ARG A 160 3.82 -30.79 -4.49
N ALA A 161 4.04 -30.64 -3.19
CA ALA A 161 2.96 -30.34 -2.25
C ALA A 161 2.30 -29.00 -2.60
N SER A 162 3.09 -27.95 -2.88
CA SER A 162 2.58 -26.65 -3.29
C SER A 162 1.74 -26.70 -4.57
N LEU A 163 2.16 -27.50 -5.57
CA LEU A 163 1.38 -27.71 -6.79
C LEU A 163 -0.01 -28.35 -6.54
N VAL A 164 -0.14 -29.17 -5.49
CA VAL A 164 -1.42 -29.79 -5.10
C VAL A 164 -2.23 -28.85 -4.22
N GLU A 165 -1.59 -28.15 -3.29
CA GLU A 165 -2.23 -27.20 -2.37
C GLU A 165 -2.80 -25.98 -3.10
N SER A 166 -2.07 -25.43 -4.08
CA SER A 166 -2.47 -24.24 -4.83
C SER A 166 -3.87 -24.33 -5.47
N PRO A 167 -4.22 -25.38 -6.24
CA PRO A 167 -5.57 -25.53 -6.79
C PRO A 167 -6.63 -25.80 -5.70
N ILE A 168 -6.28 -26.48 -4.60
CA ILE A 168 -7.20 -26.69 -3.46
C ILE A 168 -7.56 -25.35 -2.82
N LEU A 169 -6.55 -24.51 -2.55
CA LEU A 169 -6.73 -23.17 -1.97
C LEU A 169 -7.40 -22.19 -2.92
N SER A 170 -7.28 -22.41 -4.23
CA SER A 170 -7.91 -21.63 -5.29
C SER A 170 -9.36 -22.06 -5.60
N SER A 171 -9.84 -23.16 -4.99
CA SER A 171 -11.20 -23.65 -5.21
C SER A 171 -12.24 -22.62 -4.74
N PRO A 172 -13.29 -22.34 -5.55
CA PRO A 172 -14.31 -21.36 -5.21
C PRO A 172 -15.12 -21.74 -3.95
N ASN A 173 -15.20 -23.04 -3.64
CA ASN A 173 -15.88 -23.56 -2.43
C ASN A 173 -14.97 -23.66 -1.21
N TYR A 174 -13.68 -23.36 -1.35
CA TYR A 174 -12.78 -23.26 -0.21
C TYR A 174 -12.99 -21.90 0.46
N GLU A 175 -14.07 -21.80 1.23
CA GLU A 175 -14.18 -20.80 2.28
C GLU A 175 -13.25 -21.23 3.41
N ARG A 176 -12.13 -20.52 3.57
CA ARG A 176 -11.37 -20.66 4.79
C ARG A 176 -12.29 -20.20 5.93
N ARG A 177 -12.59 -21.10 6.87
CA ARG A 177 -13.10 -20.73 8.19
C ARG A 177 -12.07 -19.81 8.85
N ASN A 178 -12.14 -18.52 8.55
CA ASN A 178 -11.55 -17.49 9.39
C ASN A 178 -12.45 -17.39 10.62
N SER A 179 -12.31 -18.34 11.53
CA SER A 179 -12.82 -18.18 12.89
C SER A 179 -11.98 -17.10 13.56
N LEU A 180 -12.47 -15.86 13.51
CA LEU A 180 -12.82 -15.11 14.71
C LEU A 180 -14.13 -14.36 14.44
N PRO A 181 -15.16 -14.52 15.29
CA PRO A 181 -16.34 -13.65 15.27
C PRO A 181 -15.90 -12.28 15.80
N GLY A 182 -15.86 -11.31 14.90
CA GLY A 182 -15.53 -9.95 15.23
C GLY A 182 -15.38 -9.17 13.94
N ASN A 183 -16.35 -8.29 13.66
CA ASN A 183 -16.28 -7.29 12.61
C ASN A 183 -14.86 -6.76 12.45
N LEU A 184 -14.36 -6.73 11.20
CA LEU A 184 -13.27 -5.90 10.71
C LEU A 184 -12.59 -5.08 11.81
N SER A 185 -11.62 -5.67 12.50
CA SER A 185 -10.75 -4.91 13.39
C SER A 185 -9.73 -4.18 12.52
N ILE A 186 -10.13 -3.03 12.01
CA ILE A 186 -9.23 -1.98 11.50
C ILE A 186 -8.56 -1.37 12.73
N SER A 187 -7.69 -2.13 13.40
CA SER A 187 -6.97 -1.67 14.57
C SER A 187 -5.52 -1.39 14.20
N SER A 188 -5.24 -0.13 13.83
CA SER A 188 -4.08 0.65 14.33
C SER A 188 -3.59 1.73 13.35
N LEU A 189 -3.09 2.81 13.94
CA LEU A 189 -2.91 4.20 13.50
C LEU A 189 -1.89 4.47 12.37
N THR A 190 -1.58 3.48 11.53
CA THR A 190 -0.52 3.61 10.50
C THR A 190 -0.80 2.82 9.22
N ILE A 191 -2.07 2.72 8.79
CA ILE A 191 -2.37 2.26 7.42
C ILE A 191 -1.76 3.28 6.44
N PRO A 192 -0.81 2.89 5.57
CA PRO A 192 -0.30 3.78 4.56
C PRO A 192 -1.43 4.10 3.61
N HIS A 193 -1.57 5.38 3.35
CA HIS A 193 -2.74 5.96 2.75
C HIS A 193 -2.82 5.57 1.28
N LYS A 194 -4.03 5.19 0.81
CA LYS A 194 -4.32 4.63 -0.52
C LYS A 194 -4.12 5.61 -1.70
N SER A 195 -3.66 6.82 -1.41
CA SER A 195 -3.66 7.95 -2.32
C SER A 195 -2.65 8.98 -1.84
N LEU A 196 -2.17 9.83 -2.75
CA LEU A 196 -1.44 11.06 -2.41
C LEU A 196 -2.38 12.28 -2.33
N ASN A 197 -3.68 12.09 -2.57
CA ASN A 197 -4.70 13.13 -2.50
C ASN A 197 -5.11 13.38 -1.03
N PRO A 198 -4.86 14.58 -0.45
CA PRO A 198 -5.23 14.89 0.93
C PRO A 198 -6.72 14.68 1.23
N ASP A 199 -7.59 14.93 0.27
CA ASP A 199 -9.04 14.81 0.43
C ASP A 199 -9.52 13.35 0.56
N GLU A 200 -8.70 12.39 0.17
CA GLU A 200 -8.93 10.96 0.38
C GLU A 200 -8.21 10.46 1.64
N ILE A 201 -6.98 10.95 1.88
CA ILE A 201 -6.11 10.48 2.98
C ILE A 201 -6.61 10.92 4.35
N VAL A 202 -6.96 12.20 4.47
CA VAL A 202 -7.20 12.84 5.76
C VAL A 202 -8.47 12.30 6.42
N PRO A 203 -9.61 12.16 5.73
CA PRO A 203 -10.83 11.60 6.34
C PRO A 203 -10.63 10.18 6.91
N ASP A 204 -9.99 9.29 6.14
CA ASP A 204 -9.69 7.92 6.58
C ASP A 204 -8.80 7.91 7.83
N THR A 205 -7.83 8.81 7.89
CA THR A 205 -6.93 8.96 9.04
C THR A 205 -7.69 9.41 10.29
N LEU A 206 -8.59 10.39 10.14
CA LEU A 206 -9.43 10.86 11.26
C LEU A 206 -10.38 9.78 11.75
N ALA A 207 -11.01 9.03 10.84
CA ALA A 207 -11.87 7.90 11.19
C ALA A 207 -11.11 6.84 12.02
N ALA A 208 -9.88 6.52 11.62
CA ALA A 208 -9.03 5.57 12.35
C ALA A 208 -8.63 6.08 13.75
N ILE A 209 -8.32 7.38 13.89
CA ILE A 209 -8.01 8.00 15.19
C ILE A 209 -9.23 7.94 16.10
N GLN A 210 -10.41 8.31 15.61
CA GLN A 210 -11.66 8.23 16.38
C GLN A 210 -11.92 6.80 16.85
N HIS A 211 -11.80 5.81 15.95
CA HIS A 211 -12.04 4.41 16.28
C HIS A 211 -11.10 3.93 17.41
N ASN A 212 -9.82 4.28 17.34
CA ASN A 212 -8.80 3.74 18.25
C ASN A 212 -8.72 4.46 19.61
N PHE A 213 -9.03 5.76 19.64
CA PHE A 213 -8.93 6.58 20.85
C PHE A 213 -10.28 7.03 21.40
N HIS A 214 -11.38 6.66 20.72
CA HIS A 214 -12.75 6.97 21.11
C HIS A 214 -13.05 8.47 21.27
N PHE A 215 -12.39 9.32 20.46
CA PHE A 215 -12.72 10.75 20.39
C PHE A 215 -14.10 10.96 19.78
N GLU A 216 -14.93 11.81 20.40
CA GLU A 216 -16.27 12.12 19.86
C GLU A 216 -16.21 12.84 18.52
N ARG A 217 -15.23 13.74 18.37
CA ARG A 217 -15.03 14.60 17.19
C ARG A 217 -13.55 14.85 17.00
N LEU A 218 -13.14 15.00 15.75
CA LEU A 218 -11.79 15.37 15.35
C LEU A 218 -11.85 16.47 14.29
N ILE A 219 -11.04 17.51 14.44
CA ILE A 219 -11.04 18.67 13.54
C ILE A 219 -9.61 19.09 13.25
N ILE A 220 -9.26 19.23 11.96
CA ILE A 220 -7.96 19.78 11.56
C ILE A 220 -8.13 21.27 11.28
N LEU A 221 -7.39 22.08 12.04
CA LEU A 221 -7.30 23.52 11.88
C LEU A 221 -5.97 23.89 11.19
N ASN A 222 -6.04 24.45 10.00
CA ASN A 222 -4.88 25.00 9.29
C ASN A 222 -4.56 26.41 9.77
N ILE A 223 -3.28 26.76 9.77
CA ILE A 223 -2.84 28.12 10.10
C ILE A 223 -2.82 28.96 8.83
N ASN A 224 -3.63 30.02 8.79
CA ASN A 224 -3.58 31.01 7.73
C ASN A 224 -2.69 32.20 8.18
N PRO A 225 -1.43 32.29 7.71
CA PRO A 225 -0.50 33.31 8.18
C PRO A 225 -0.89 34.73 7.74
N LYS A 226 -1.59 34.86 6.60
CA LYS A 226 -2.00 36.17 6.07
C LYS A 226 -3.13 36.77 6.91
N LEU A 227 -4.11 35.95 7.27
CA LEU A 227 -5.28 36.38 8.06
C LEU A 227 -5.07 36.23 9.58
N ARG A 228 -3.94 35.64 10.01
CA ARG A 228 -3.59 35.34 11.41
C ARG A 228 -4.72 34.60 12.12
N ASN A 229 -5.23 33.55 11.49
CA ASN A 229 -6.29 32.74 12.05
C ASN A 229 -6.06 31.23 11.84
N LEU A 230 -6.85 30.46 12.58
CA LEU A 230 -7.01 29.03 12.44
C LEU A 230 -8.30 28.77 11.67
N GLU A 231 -8.21 28.08 10.54
CA GLU A 231 -9.35 27.74 9.68
C GLU A 231 -9.56 26.22 9.67
N THR A 232 -10.80 25.78 9.82
CA THR A 232 -11.15 24.36 9.66
C THR A 232 -10.88 23.90 8.24
N SER A 233 -10.19 22.77 8.11
CA SER A 233 -9.86 22.15 6.81
C SER A 233 -10.53 20.79 6.65
N TYR A 234 -10.51 19.97 7.70
CA TYR A 234 -11.15 18.65 7.72
C TYR A 234 -11.83 18.43 9.06
N SER A 235 -12.94 17.70 9.07
CA SER A 235 -13.65 17.32 10.29
C SER A 235 -14.21 15.92 10.20
N TRP A 236 -14.30 15.24 11.35
CA TRP A 236 -14.88 13.92 11.49
C TRP A 236 -15.67 13.81 12.81
N PRO A 237 -16.86 13.17 12.85
CA PRO A 237 -17.54 12.44 11.78
C PRO A 237 -18.15 13.35 10.69
N GLU A 238 -18.53 12.78 9.54
CA GLU A 238 -19.07 13.54 8.39
C GLU A 238 -20.34 14.35 8.71
N SER A 239 -21.09 13.97 9.75
CA SER A 239 -22.23 14.74 10.24
C SER A 239 -21.85 16.15 10.75
N LEU A 240 -20.57 16.42 10.98
CA LEU A 240 -20.07 17.76 11.28
C LEU A 240 -20.02 18.67 10.06
N LYS A 241 -20.03 18.13 8.84
CA LYS A 241 -19.92 18.92 7.62
C LYS A 241 -21.09 19.89 7.46
N ASP A 242 -22.30 19.42 7.75
CA ASP A 242 -23.52 20.24 7.69
C ASP A 242 -23.71 21.18 8.91
N SER A 243 -22.74 21.22 9.83
CA SER A 243 -22.82 22.05 11.03
C SER A 243 -22.08 23.38 10.85
N ASN A 244 -22.48 24.42 11.59
CA ASN A 244 -21.80 25.73 11.64
C ASN A 244 -20.31 25.66 12.07
N LEU A 245 -19.76 24.47 12.35
CA LEU A 245 -18.39 24.23 12.77
C LEU A 245 -17.40 24.12 11.61
N GLU A 246 -17.84 23.82 10.39
CA GLU A 246 -16.97 23.73 9.20
C GLU A 246 -16.37 25.08 8.80
N HIS A 247 -17.01 26.18 9.12
CA HIS A 247 -16.55 27.53 8.75
C HIS A 247 -15.91 28.27 9.93
N PHE A 248 -15.46 27.52 10.95
CA PHE A 248 -14.96 28.13 12.16
C PHE A 248 -13.58 28.76 11.94
N ASN A 249 -13.47 30.03 12.34
CA ASN A 249 -12.29 30.84 12.12
C ASN A 249 -11.88 31.49 13.44
N ILE A 250 -10.76 31.04 14.01
CA ILE A 250 -10.26 31.55 15.29
C ILE A 250 -9.10 32.50 15.02
N LYS A 251 -9.28 33.78 15.32
CA LYS A 251 -8.17 34.73 15.31
C LYS A 251 -7.13 34.33 16.36
N ILE A 252 -5.87 34.21 15.92
CA ILE A 252 -4.74 33.85 16.79
C ILE A 252 -4.60 34.86 17.95
N ASP A 253 -4.95 36.13 17.71
CA ASP A 253 -4.86 37.22 18.68
C ASP A 253 -5.81 37.07 19.87
N VAL A 254 -6.82 36.20 19.75
CA VAL A 254 -7.82 35.95 20.81
C VAL A 254 -7.47 34.68 21.60
N LEU A 255 -6.43 33.93 21.20
CA LEU A 255 -6.02 32.72 21.90
C LEU A 255 -5.39 33.06 23.26
N PRO A 256 -5.70 32.30 24.33
CA PRO A 256 -5.06 32.47 25.63
C PRO A 256 -3.52 32.37 25.53
N SER A 257 -2.80 33.21 26.28
CA SER A 257 -1.32 33.23 26.27
C SER A 257 -0.67 31.87 26.56
N PRO A 258 -1.18 31.05 27.51
CA PRO A 258 -0.63 29.70 27.74
C PRO A 258 -0.76 28.80 26.52
N LEU A 259 -1.86 28.93 25.76
CA LEU A 259 -2.07 28.16 24.55
C LEU A 259 -1.12 28.60 23.44
N LEU A 260 -0.95 29.91 23.25
CA LEU A 260 0.02 30.45 22.29
C LEU A 260 1.44 29.97 22.58
N ASN A 261 1.83 29.87 23.86
CA ASN A 261 3.14 29.33 24.24
C ASN A 261 3.24 27.83 23.93
N ASN A 262 2.22 27.01 24.24
CA ASN A 262 2.22 25.60 23.88
C ASN A 262 2.31 25.37 22.37
N LEU A 263 1.63 26.21 21.57
CA LEU A 263 1.71 26.19 20.12
C LEU A 263 3.12 26.52 19.60
N ARG A 264 3.78 27.53 20.19
CA ARG A 264 5.18 27.88 19.86
C ARG A 264 6.14 26.76 20.23
N GLU A 265 5.91 26.10 21.36
CA GLU A 265 6.71 24.98 21.86
C GLU A 265 6.32 23.63 21.22
N ARG A 266 5.29 23.60 20.37
CA ARG A 266 4.77 22.39 19.70
C ARG A 266 4.39 21.30 20.71
N LYS A 267 3.85 21.71 21.85
CA LYS A 267 3.37 20.81 22.90
C LYS A 267 1.87 20.59 22.76
N ALA A 268 1.47 19.34 22.83
CA ALA A 268 0.06 18.99 22.98
C ALA A 268 -0.48 19.52 24.32
N SER A 269 -1.71 20.00 24.33
CA SER A 269 -2.32 20.59 25.53
C SER A 269 -3.79 20.23 25.64
N ILE A 270 -4.22 19.89 26.85
CA ILE A 270 -5.62 19.68 27.17
C ILE A 270 -6.24 21.02 27.55
N ILE A 271 -7.35 21.37 26.91
CA ILE A 271 -8.08 22.62 27.08
C ILE A 271 -9.43 22.29 27.67
N ASN A 272 -9.67 22.71 28.91
CA ASN A 272 -10.95 22.48 29.59
C ASN A 272 -11.55 23.74 30.20
N SER A 273 -12.83 23.62 30.57
CA SER A 273 -13.69 24.68 31.08
C SER A 273 -13.29 25.22 32.45
N ARG A 274 -12.32 24.58 33.13
CA ARG A 274 -11.80 25.03 34.43
C ARG A 274 -11.05 26.36 34.32
N ASN A 275 -10.39 26.61 33.17
CA ASN A 275 -9.82 27.91 32.87
C ASN A 275 -10.86 28.78 32.13
N LYS A 276 -11.24 29.91 32.73
CA LYS A 276 -12.24 30.83 32.17
C LYS A 276 -11.83 31.39 30.80
N GLU A 277 -10.53 31.51 30.53
CA GLU A 277 -10.01 32.00 29.24
C GLU A 277 -10.28 31.01 28.09
N ASN A 278 -10.41 29.72 28.40
CA ASN A 278 -10.67 28.68 27.41
C ASN A 278 -12.12 28.69 26.89
N LYS A 279 -13.04 29.41 27.53
CA LYS A 279 -14.46 29.45 27.13
C LYS A 279 -14.67 29.95 25.71
N ILE A 280 -13.78 30.82 25.22
CA ILE A 280 -13.81 31.35 23.85
C ILE A 280 -13.59 30.23 22.83
N LEU A 281 -12.79 29.21 23.19
CA LEU A 281 -12.49 28.05 22.35
C LEU A 281 -13.54 26.95 22.51
N LEU A 282 -14.03 26.73 23.73
CA LEU A 282 -14.96 25.65 24.05
C LEU A 282 -16.41 25.93 23.63
N GLY A 283 -16.85 27.18 23.78
CA GLY A 283 -18.22 27.61 23.50
C GLY A 283 -18.70 27.31 22.07
N PRO A 284 -17.91 27.64 21.04
CA PRO A 284 -18.25 27.35 19.64
C PRO A 284 -18.51 25.87 19.36
N PHE A 285 -17.67 24.99 19.93
CA PHE A 285 -17.79 23.54 19.76
C PHE A 285 -18.80 22.89 20.72
N LYS A 286 -19.35 23.66 21.67
CA LYS A 286 -20.27 23.18 22.74
C LYS A 286 -19.69 21.98 23.50
N ILE A 287 -18.45 22.10 23.94
CA ILE A 287 -17.76 21.07 24.73
C ILE A 287 -17.22 21.61 26.04
N GLU A 288 -16.86 20.69 26.94
CA GLU A 288 -16.24 21.03 28.21
C GLU A 288 -14.72 20.84 28.20
N GLU A 289 -14.19 19.97 27.33
CA GLU A 289 -12.77 19.65 27.21
C GLU A 289 -12.42 19.17 25.79
N PHE A 290 -11.21 19.51 25.32
CA PHE A 290 -10.59 18.91 24.13
C PHE A 290 -9.07 18.80 24.26
N LEU A 291 -8.49 18.00 23.40
CA LEU A 291 -7.04 17.87 23.24
C LEU A 291 -6.61 18.66 22.01
N LEU A 292 -5.68 19.61 22.18
CA LEU A 292 -5.04 20.26 21.05
C LEU A 292 -3.68 19.60 20.78
N PHE A 293 -3.51 19.08 19.58
CA PHE A 293 -2.30 18.38 19.16
C PHE A 293 -1.64 19.08 17.95
N PRO A 294 -0.41 19.60 18.09
CA PRO A 294 0.28 20.27 16.99
C PRO A 294 0.79 19.29 15.93
N ILE A 295 0.43 19.54 14.67
CA ILE A 295 0.91 18.81 13.51
C ILE A 295 2.06 19.59 12.88
N VAL A 296 3.24 18.96 12.81
CA VAL A 296 4.49 19.58 12.38
C VAL A 296 5.01 18.90 11.10
N SER A 297 5.46 19.71 10.14
CA SER A 297 6.19 19.24 8.95
C SER A 297 7.47 20.05 8.80
N ASN A 298 8.63 19.39 8.67
CA ASN A 298 9.94 20.04 8.58
C ASN A 298 10.16 21.10 9.68
N ASP A 299 9.87 20.75 10.94
CA ASP A 299 9.94 21.64 12.09
C ASP A 299 9.05 22.90 12.01
N ARG A 300 8.07 22.94 11.11
CA ARG A 300 7.08 24.02 11.04
C ARG A 300 5.73 23.50 11.47
N LEU A 301 5.06 24.24 12.34
CA LEU A 301 3.66 23.97 12.69
C LEU A 301 2.82 24.23 11.44
N VAL A 302 2.14 23.20 10.93
CA VAL A 302 1.33 23.28 9.70
C VAL A 302 -0.15 23.31 10.04
N ALA A 303 -0.56 22.49 11.01
CA ALA A 303 -1.94 22.36 11.41
C ALA A 303 -2.06 22.02 12.90
N LEU A 304 -3.29 22.05 13.40
CA LEU A 304 -3.66 21.60 14.72
C LEU A 304 -4.75 20.55 14.59
N LEU A 305 -4.56 19.41 15.24
CA LEU A 305 -5.64 18.46 15.45
C LEU A 305 -6.31 18.82 16.77
N TYR A 306 -7.60 19.08 16.68
CA TYR A 306 -8.55 19.23 17.76
C TYR A 306 -9.31 17.91 17.92
#